data_AF-A0A2K3PCU0-F1
#
_entry.id   AF-A0A2K3PCU0-F1
#
_cell.length_a   1.000
_cell.length_b   1.000
_cell.length_c   1.000
_cell.angle_alpha   90.00
_cell.angle_beta   90.00
_cell.angle_gamma   90.00
#
_symmetry.space_group_name_H-M   'P 1'
#
loop_
_entity.id
_entity.type
_entity.pdbx_description
1 polymer ?
#
loop_
_entity_poly.entity_id
_entity_poly.type
_entity_poly.pdbx_seq_one_letter_code
_entity_poly.pdbx_strand_id
1 'polypeptide(L)'
;MGGLVKLGVHRARLKGDKDDVVVKVQHPGVQDLMMTDIRNLQAFALYMQKTDIKFDLYSVTKEMETQIGYEFDFMREATAMERIRKFLYKINKRTPVLVPRVIRNMVTRRVLVMEYIDGVPIMNLGDEIAKRGINPHGKVAVAAKQKILQSLTLAYGQMILKSGFFHADPHPGNILICKGSEARITYGNDLGVALLDYGQVKDLPEELRLGYANLVLAIANGDPVRASESYRC
;
A
#
# COMPACT_ATOMS: atom_id res chain seq x y z
N MET A 1 15.01 0.33 9.59
CA MET A 1 14.68 -1.00 10.16
C MET A 1 13.35 -1.43 9.56
N GLY A 2 13.34 -2.48 8.76
CA GLY A 2 12.16 -2.89 7.97
C GLY A 2 12.60 -3.88 6.89
N GLY A 3 12.99 -5.07 7.34
CA GLY A 3 13.58 -6.09 6.47
C GLY A 3 13.45 -7.46 7.14
N LEU A 4 12.22 -7.87 7.42
CA LEU A 4 11.94 -9.21 7.95
C LEU A 4 11.55 -10.20 6.86
N VAL A 5 11.25 -9.74 5.65
CA VAL A 5 11.16 -10.61 4.46
C VAL A 5 12.24 -10.19 3.49
N LYS A 6 13.29 -11.01 3.31
CA LYS A 6 14.13 -10.86 2.12
C LYS A 6 13.25 -11.22 0.93
N LEU A 7 12.90 -10.22 0.14
CA LEU A 7 12.23 -10.36 -1.15
C LEU A 7 13.21 -9.87 -2.22
N GLY A 8 13.39 -10.68 -3.26
CA GLY A 8 14.10 -10.26 -4.46
C GLY A 8 13.13 -9.52 -5.38
N VAL A 9 13.47 -8.31 -5.80
CA VAL A 9 12.68 -7.54 -6.78
C VAL A 9 13.56 -7.33 -8.00
N HIS A 10 13.13 -7.88 -9.14
CA HIS A 10 13.92 -7.90 -10.37
C HIS A 10 13.14 -7.27 -11.51
N ARG A 11 13.78 -6.37 -12.26
CA ARG A 11 13.28 -5.95 -13.57
C ARG A 11 13.64 -7.02 -14.60
N ALA A 12 12.66 -7.42 -15.40
CA ALA A 12 12.82 -8.41 -16.46
C ALA A 12 11.99 -8.00 -17.68
N ARG A 13 12.06 -8.80 -18.74
CA ARG A 13 11.29 -8.65 -19.96
C ARG A 13 10.73 -10.00 -20.38
N LEU A 14 9.45 -10.05 -20.72
CA LEU A 14 8.84 -11.28 -21.20
C LEU A 14 9.36 -11.61 -22.60
N LYS A 15 9.57 -12.90 -22.89
CA LYS A 15 10.07 -13.33 -24.20
C LYS A 15 9.05 -12.98 -25.28
N GLY A 16 9.47 -12.17 -26.26
CA GLY A 16 8.61 -11.71 -27.35
C GLY A 16 7.78 -10.47 -27.03
N ASP A 17 7.90 -9.91 -25.82
CA ASP A 17 7.22 -8.68 -25.43
C ASP A 17 8.17 -7.47 -25.47
N LYS A 18 7.60 -6.29 -25.72
CA LYS A 18 8.32 -5.01 -25.71
C LYS A 18 8.22 -4.30 -24.36
N ASP A 19 7.31 -4.71 -23.50
CA ASP A 19 7.14 -4.09 -22.19
C ASP A 19 7.95 -4.82 -21.12
N ASP A 20 8.53 -4.06 -20.19
CA ASP A 20 9.24 -4.61 -19.05
C ASP A 20 8.26 -5.02 -17.95
N VAL A 21 8.70 -5.96 -17.11
CA VAL A 21 7.98 -6.44 -15.95
C VAL A 21 8.85 -6.37 -14.70
N VAL A 22 8.19 -6.31 -13.55
CA VAL A 22 8.79 -6.54 -12.24
C VAL A 22 8.43 -7.95 -11.78
N VAL A 23 9.44 -8.69 -11.34
CA VAL A 23 9.32 -10.02 -10.74
C VAL A 23 9.72 -9.91 -9.27
N LYS A 24 8.74 -10.02 -8.37
CA LYS A 24 8.98 -10.19 -6.93
C LYS A 24 9.10 -11.69 -6.64
N VAL A 25 10.15 -12.09 -5.92
CA VAL A 25 10.43 -13.50 -5.57
C VAL A 25 10.68 -13.60 -4.06
N GLN A 26 9.99 -14.53 -3.41
CA GLN A 26 10.28 -14.90 -2.02
C GLN A 26 11.52 -15.79 -1.97
N HIS A 27 12.45 -15.48 -1.06
CA HIS A 27 13.58 -16.36 -0.81
C HIS A 27 13.13 -17.67 -0.16
N PRO A 28 13.66 -18.83 -0.58
CA PRO A 28 13.36 -20.12 0.04
C PRO A 28 13.65 -20.13 1.54
N GLY A 29 12.78 -20.75 2.34
CA GLY A 29 12.97 -20.94 3.78
C GLY A 29 12.67 -19.73 4.67
N VAL A 30 12.43 -18.53 4.11
CA VAL A 30 12.13 -17.32 4.92
C VAL A 30 10.80 -17.46 5.67
N GLN A 31 9.80 -18.08 5.05
CA GLN A 31 8.52 -18.35 5.71
C GLN A 31 8.69 -19.25 6.93
N ASP A 32 9.40 -20.38 6.78
CA ASP A 32 9.58 -21.34 7.86
C ASP A 32 10.38 -20.73 9.03
N LEU A 33 11.38 -19.92 8.71
CA LEU A 33 12.17 -19.18 9.70
C LEU A 33 11.28 -18.20 10.48
N MET A 34 10.52 -17.34 9.79
CA MET A 34 9.63 -16.39 10.46
C MET A 34 8.54 -17.08 11.28
N MET A 35 7.94 -18.15 10.77
CA MET A 35 6.93 -18.92 11.53
C MET A 35 7.54 -19.56 12.79
N THR A 36 8.81 -19.98 12.73
CA THR A 36 9.52 -20.49 13.91
C THR A 36 9.75 -19.39 14.94
N ASP A 37 10.16 -18.19 14.51
CA ASP A 37 10.35 -17.04 15.40
C ASP A 37 9.04 -16.61 16.08
N ILE A 38 7.93 -16.58 15.34
CA ILE A 38 6.60 -16.28 15.91
C ILE A 38 6.21 -17.30 16.98
N ARG A 39 6.43 -18.60 16.72
CA ARG A 39 6.14 -19.65 17.71
C ARG A 39 6.98 -19.48 18.97
N ASN A 40 8.26 -19.10 18.83
CA ASN A 40 9.12 -18.78 19.97
C ASN A 40 8.58 -17.58 20.76
N LEU A 41 8.14 -16.52 20.07
CA LEU A 41 7.51 -15.35 20.70
C LEU A 41 6.19 -15.70 21.42
N GLN A 42 5.35 -16.55 20.82
CA GLN A 42 4.12 -17.05 21.44
C GLN A 42 4.42 -17.84 22.73
N ALA A 43 5.43 -18.72 22.69
CA ALA A 43 5.85 -19.48 23.88
C ALA A 43 6.36 -18.55 24.99
N PHE A 44 7.15 -17.53 24.64
CA PHE A 44 7.62 -16.51 25.58
C PHE A 44 6.48 -15.66 26.15
N ALA A 45 5.53 -15.25 25.30
CA ALA A 45 4.34 -14.49 25.71
C ALA A 45 3.49 -15.27 26.73
N LEU A 46 3.26 -16.56 26.48
CA LEU A 46 2.55 -17.45 27.41
C LEU A 46 3.30 -17.64 28.74
N TYR A 47 4.64 -17.67 28.71
CA TYR A 47 5.44 -17.71 29.93
C TYR A 47 5.31 -16.40 30.74
N MET A 48 5.42 -15.25 30.08
CA MET A 48 5.32 -13.94 30.71
C MET A 48 3.91 -13.63 31.23
N GLN A 49 2.84 -14.16 30.63
CA GLN A 49 1.48 -14.02 31.15
C GLN A 49 1.26 -14.68 32.52
N LYS A 50 2.18 -15.55 32.97
CA LYS A 50 2.16 -16.08 34.35
C LYS A 50 2.66 -15.06 35.38
N THR A 51 3.22 -13.94 34.93
CA THR A 51 3.57 -12.78 35.77
C THR A 51 2.44 -11.76 35.72
N ASP A 52 2.42 -10.79 36.64
CA ASP A 52 1.33 -9.81 36.83
C ASP A 52 1.19 -8.75 35.70
N ILE A 53 1.63 -9.11 34.48
CA ILE A 53 1.54 -8.30 33.27
C ILE A 53 0.09 -8.30 32.78
N LYS A 54 -0.58 -7.16 32.91
CA LYS A 54 -1.97 -6.93 32.48
C LYS A 54 -2.19 -6.86 30.95
N PHE A 55 -1.18 -7.18 30.15
CA PHE A 55 -1.21 -7.05 28.69
C PHE A 55 -1.29 -8.42 28.01
N ASP A 56 -2.27 -8.59 27.11
CA ASP A 56 -2.46 -9.83 26.36
C ASP A 56 -1.44 -9.97 25.22
N LEU A 57 -0.19 -10.25 25.59
CA LEU A 57 0.93 -10.51 24.68
C LEU A 57 0.60 -11.63 23.69
N TYR A 58 -0.13 -12.67 24.13
CA TYR A 58 -0.44 -13.81 23.29
C TYR A 58 -1.36 -13.43 22.12
N SER A 59 -2.44 -12.69 22.37
CA SER A 59 -3.33 -12.23 21.29
C SER A 59 -2.60 -11.37 20.26
N VAL A 60 -1.66 -10.53 20.69
CA VAL A 60 -0.80 -9.75 19.78
C VAL A 60 0.06 -10.66 18.90
N THR A 61 0.71 -11.67 19.49
CA THR A 61 1.54 -12.62 18.72
C THR A 61 0.74 -13.48 17.75
N LYS A 62 -0.54 -13.77 18.06
CA LYS A 62 -1.45 -14.51 17.16
C LYS A 62 -1.89 -13.66 15.96
N GLU A 63 -2.12 -12.37 16.18
CA GLU A 63 -2.38 -11.42 15.08
C GLU A 63 -1.14 -11.31 14.17
N MET A 64 0.07 -11.24 14.76
CA MET A 64 1.32 -11.23 13.98
C MET A 64 1.47 -12.49 13.12
N GLU A 65 1.16 -13.68 13.64
CA GLU A 65 1.15 -14.93 12.87
C GLU A 65 0.26 -14.84 11.63
N THR A 66 -0.95 -14.28 11.81
CA THR A 66 -1.92 -14.11 10.74
C THR A 66 -1.43 -13.11 9.70
N GLN A 67 -0.90 -11.96 10.13
CA GLN A 67 -0.36 -10.94 9.23
C GLN A 67 0.83 -11.48 8.41
N ILE A 68 1.76 -12.19 9.06
CA ILE A 68 2.93 -12.77 8.39
C ILE A 68 2.50 -13.83 7.38
N GLY A 69 1.49 -14.66 7.70
CA GLY A 69 0.90 -15.59 6.75
C GLY A 69 0.37 -14.91 5.47
N TYR A 70 -0.13 -13.68 5.58
CA TYR A 70 -0.62 -12.91 4.42
C TYR A 70 0.53 -12.36 3.57
N GLU A 71 1.65 -11.97 4.20
CA GLU A 71 2.86 -11.49 3.49
C GLU A 71 3.52 -12.59 2.63
N PHE A 72 3.35 -13.86 2.98
CA PHE A 72 3.91 -15.00 2.24
C PHE A 72 3.01 -15.56 1.12
N ASP A 73 1.94 -14.87 0.75
CA ASP A 73 1.04 -15.31 -0.33
C ASP A 73 0.82 -14.24 -1.39
N PHE A 74 1.70 -14.24 -2.40
CA PHE A 74 1.60 -13.33 -3.52
C PHE A 74 0.36 -13.50 -4.40
N MET A 75 -0.38 -14.61 -4.30
CA MET A 75 -1.68 -14.73 -4.98
C MET A 75 -2.71 -13.79 -4.35
N ARG A 76 -2.61 -13.54 -3.04
CA ARG A 76 -3.47 -12.59 -2.32
C ARG A 76 -3.13 -11.17 -2.71
N GLU A 77 -1.84 -10.81 -2.69
CA GLU A 77 -1.37 -9.49 -3.16
C GLU A 77 -1.85 -9.22 -4.60
N ALA A 78 -1.62 -10.15 -5.53
CA ALA A 78 -2.09 -10.04 -6.91
C ALA A 78 -3.60 -9.78 -7.04
N THR A 79 -4.40 -10.51 -6.27
CA THR A 79 -5.86 -10.37 -6.28
C THR A 79 -6.29 -9.02 -5.71
N ALA A 80 -5.61 -8.54 -4.67
CA ALA A 80 -5.84 -7.22 -4.08
C ALA A 80 -5.49 -6.09 -5.07
N MET A 81 -4.35 -6.19 -5.76
CA MET A 81 -3.95 -5.27 -6.83
C MET A 81 -5.02 -5.17 -7.91
N GLU A 82 -5.48 -6.30 -8.42
CA GLU A 82 -6.50 -6.34 -9.48
C GLU A 82 -7.82 -5.72 -9.02
N ARG A 83 -8.25 -6.00 -7.78
CA ARG A 83 -9.47 -5.42 -7.18
C ARG A 83 -9.36 -3.90 -7.08
N ILE A 84 -8.27 -3.37 -6.52
CA ILE A 84 -8.07 -1.92 -6.36
C ILE A 84 -7.94 -1.24 -7.71
N ARG A 85 -7.12 -1.79 -8.62
CA ARG A 85 -6.93 -1.26 -9.98
C ARG A 85 -8.26 -1.15 -10.73
N LYS A 86 -9.04 -2.23 -10.73
CA LYS A 86 -10.35 -2.26 -11.40
C LYS A 86 -11.33 -1.27 -10.79
N PHE A 87 -11.36 -1.17 -9.45
CA PHE A 87 -12.20 -0.21 -8.75
C PHE A 87 -11.87 1.23 -9.14
N LEU A 88 -10.60 1.64 -9.00
CA LEU A 88 -10.15 3.00 -9.30
C LEU A 88 -10.36 3.37 -10.77
N TYR A 89 -10.17 2.42 -11.69
CA TYR A 89 -10.46 2.63 -13.11
C TYR A 89 -11.96 2.79 -13.38
N LYS A 90 -12.82 2.00 -12.74
CA LYS A 90 -14.27 2.02 -13.00
C LYS A 90 -14.93 3.32 -12.55
N ILE A 91 -14.54 3.87 -11.41
CA ILE A 91 -15.23 5.02 -10.82
C ILE A 91 -14.68 6.38 -11.30
N ASN A 92 -13.60 6.39 -12.06
CA ASN A 92 -12.95 7.60 -12.52
C ASN A 92 -12.77 7.59 -14.04
N LYS A 93 -12.93 8.75 -14.68
CA LYS A 93 -12.54 8.92 -16.09
C LYS A 93 -11.01 8.77 -16.27
N ARG A 94 -10.25 9.15 -15.24
CA ARG A 94 -8.79 8.98 -15.14
C ARG A 94 -8.45 8.56 -13.73
N THR A 95 -7.61 7.56 -13.55
CA THR A 95 -7.30 7.07 -12.21
C THR A 95 -6.50 8.10 -11.41
N PRO A 96 -6.76 8.28 -10.10
CA PRO A 96 -5.95 9.17 -9.26
C PRO A 96 -4.52 8.66 -9.10
N VAL A 97 -4.32 7.34 -9.10
CA VAL A 97 -3.00 6.69 -9.03
C VAL A 97 -2.93 5.50 -9.99
N LEU A 98 -1.74 5.20 -10.50
CA LEU A 98 -1.48 3.96 -11.22
C LEU A 98 -1.31 2.79 -10.25
N VAL A 99 -1.85 1.65 -10.66
CA VAL A 99 -1.66 0.36 -10.03
C VAL A 99 -1.13 -0.58 -11.11
N PRO A 100 0.06 -1.19 -10.93
CA PRO A 100 0.64 -2.08 -11.94
C PRO A 100 -0.34 -3.17 -12.35
N ARG A 101 -0.42 -3.48 -13.65
CA ARG A 101 -1.18 -4.64 -14.11
C ARG A 101 -0.45 -5.93 -13.70
N VAL A 102 -1.17 -6.84 -13.06
CA VAL A 102 -0.67 -8.18 -12.73
C VAL A 102 -0.62 -9.05 -13.99
N ILE A 103 0.46 -9.82 -14.16
CA ILE A 103 0.59 -10.83 -15.22
C ILE A 103 0.09 -12.17 -14.66
N ARG A 104 -1.24 -12.34 -14.63
CA ARG A 104 -1.94 -13.36 -13.82
C ARG A 104 -1.45 -14.79 -14.05
N ASN A 105 -1.09 -15.13 -15.28
CA ASN A 105 -0.58 -16.46 -15.67
C ASN A 105 0.84 -16.76 -15.15
N MET A 106 1.51 -15.79 -14.53
CA MET A 106 2.87 -15.92 -13.98
C MET A 106 2.92 -15.65 -12.47
N VAL A 107 1.76 -15.61 -11.79
CA VAL A 107 1.69 -15.46 -10.34
C VAL A 107 1.60 -16.82 -9.67
N THR A 108 2.36 -17.00 -8.61
CA THR A 108 2.28 -18.13 -7.67
C THR A 108 2.29 -17.59 -6.25
N ARG A 109 2.21 -18.45 -5.22
CA ARG A 109 2.36 -18.02 -3.83
C ARG A 109 3.71 -17.35 -3.53
N ARG A 110 4.76 -17.69 -4.28
CA ARG A 110 6.16 -17.25 -4.04
C ARG A 110 6.73 -16.32 -5.10
N VAL A 111 6.03 -16.15 -6.22
CA VAL A 111 6.44 -15.25 -7.32
C VAL A 111 5.26 -14.37 -7.74
N LEU A 112 5.47 -13.06 -7.80
CA LEU A 112 4.53 -12.08 -8.34
C LEU A 112 5.16 -11.38 -9.54
N VAL A 113 4.50 -11.46 -10.69
CA VAL A 113 4.90 -10.74 -11.91
C VAL A 113 3.88 -9.66 -12.22
N MET A 114 4.36 -8.44 -12.40
CA MET A 114 3.53 -7.27 -12.71
C MET A 114 4.23 -6.35 -13.71
N GLU A 115 3.45 -5.50 -14.37
CA GLU A 115 3.93 -4.43 -15.23
C GLU A 115 5.00 -3.57 -14.53
N TYR A 116 6.07 -3.25 -15.25
CA TYR A 116 7.05 -2.27 -14.80
C TYR A 116 6.53 -0.86 -15.05
N ILE A 117 6.51 -0.03 -14.00
CA ILE A 117 6.22 1.40 -14.10
C ILE A 117 7.55 2.14 -14.01
N ASP A 118 7.83 3.01 -14.99
CA ASP A 118 9.02 3.86 -14.99
C ASP A 118 8.76 5.11 -14.13
N GLY A 119 9.62 5.31 -13.14
CA GLY A 119 9.45 6.42 -12.22
C GLY A 119 10.60 6.64 -11.26
N VAL A 120 10.43 7.63 -10.39
CA VAL A 120 11.34 7.96 -9.30
C VAL A 120 10.63 7.71 -7.98
N PRO A 121 11.22 6.95 -7.03
CA PRO A 121 10.65 6.82 -5.69
C PRO A 121 10.43 8.20 -5.07
N ILE A 122 9.29 8.42 -4.41
CA ILE A 122 8.97 9.74 -3.83
C ILE A 122 10.05 10.24 -2.86
N MET A 123 10.74 9.32 -2.18
CA MET A 123 11.84 9.64 -1.27
C MET A 123 13.02 10.31 -1.97
N ASN A 124 13.23 10.02 -3.26
CA ASN A 124 14.32 10.58 -4.07
C ASN A 124 13.86 11.77 -4.92
N LEU A 125 12.60 12.21 -4.76
CA LEU A 125 12.02 13.28 -5.57
C LEU A 125 12.74 14.61 -5.36
N GLY A 126 13.16 14.92 -4.13
CA GLY A 126 13.89 16.16 -3.82
C GLY A 126 15.21 16.26 -4.59
N ASP A 127 15.99 15.19 -4.58
CA ASP A 127 17.28 15.11 -5.27
C ASP A 127 17.11 15.19 -6.78
N GLU A 128 16.08 14.53 -7.32
CA GLU A 128 15.78 14.57 -8.75
C GLU A 128 15.35 15.97 -9.23
N ILE A 129 14.56 16.67 -8.42
CA ILE A 129 14.17 18.07 -8.68
C ILE A 129 15.40 18.98 -8.66
N ALA A 130 16.29 18.80 -7.67
CA ALA A 130 17.52 19.58 -7.55
C ALA A 130 18.48 19.35 -8.72
N LYS A 131 18.64 18.10 -9.19
CA LYS A 131 19.44 17.75 -10.38
C LYS A 131 18.97 18.44 -11.65
N ARG A 132 17.68 18.77 -11.73
CA ARG A 132 17.08 19.51 -12.86
C ARG A 132 17.18 21.03 -12.70
N GLY A 133 17.93 21.53 -11.70
CA GLY A 133 18.10 22.95 -11.43
C GLY A 133 16.86 23.62 -10.83
N ILE A 134 15.87 22.84 -10.38
CA ILE A 134 14.65 23.37 -9.77
C ILE A 134 14.89 23.50 -8.27
N ASN A 135 14.61 24.69 -7.71
CA ASN A 135 14.65 24.89 -6.27
C ASN A 135 13.61 23.98 -5.58
N PRO A 136 14.00 23.06 -4.67
CA PRO A 136 13.08 22.15 -3.96
C PRO A 136 12.02 22.85 -3.09
N HIS A 137 12.25 24.12 -2.77
CA HIS A 137 11.33 24.99 -2.02
C HIS A 137 10.68 26.06 -2.92
N GLY A 138 10.99 26.06 -4.22
CA GLY A 138 10.37 26.95 -5.19
C GLY A 138 8.91 26.58 -5.48
N LYS A 139 8.17 27.54 -6.06
CA LYS A 139 6.74 27.39 -6.39
C LYS A 139 6.43 26.12 -7.20
N VAL A 140 7.31 25.74 -8.12
CA VAL A 140 7.17 24.54 -8.97
C VAL A 140 7.21 23.25 -8.14
N ALA A 141 8.18 23.13 -7.23
CA ALA A 141 8.30 21.95 -6.37
C ALA A 141 7.14 21.86 -5.37
N VAL A 142 6.67 23.00 -4.84
CA VAL A 142 5.48 23.05 -3.96
C VAL A 142 4.23 22.60 -4.71
N ALA A 143 4.01 23.09 -5.93
CA ALA A 143 2.87 22.69 -6.75
C ALA A 143 2.90 21.18 -7.09
N ALA A 144 4.08 20.63 -7.37
CA ALA A 144 4.25 19.19 -7.60
C ALA A 144 3.88 18.36 -6.36
N LYS A 145 4.38 18.74 -5.18
CA LYS A 145 4.02 18.09 -3.90
C LYS A 145 2.52 18.15 -3.64
N GLN A 146 1.88 19.29 -3.92
CA GLN A 146 0.44 19.44 -3.76
C GLN A 146 -0.35 18.51 -4.71
N LYS A 147 0.07 18.37 -5.96
CA LYS A 147 -0.56 17.44 -6.93
C LYS A 147 -0.42 15.97 -6.48
N ILE A 148 0.74 15.60 -5.94
CA ILE A 148 0.98 14.24 -5.40
C ILE A 148 0.03 13.98 -4.22
N LEU A 149 -0.03 14.92 -3.27
CA LEU A 149 -0.90 14.81 -2.10
C LEU A 149 -2.37 14.70 -2.53
N GLN A 150 -2.84 15.54 -3.46
CA GLN A 150 -4.20 15.47 -4.00
C GLN A 150 -4.51 14.10 -4.62
N SER A 151 -3.58 13.55 -5.40
CA SER A 151 -3.73 12.24 -6.04
C SER A 151 -3.85 11.12 -5.02
N LEU A 152 -2.97 11.12 -4.02
CA LEU A 152 -2.99 10.14 -2.93
C LEU A 152 -4.26 10.28 -2.08
N THR A 153 -4.60 11.50 -1.64
CA THR A 153 -5.82 11.75 -0.86
C THR A 153 -7.07 11.30 -1.60
N LEU A 154 -7.17 11.57 -2.91
CA LEU A 154 -8.29 11.14 -3.72
C LEU A 154 -8.35 9.60 -3.83
N ALA A 155 -7.21 8.95 -4.09
CA ALA A 155 -7.15 7.49 -4.18
C ALA A 155 -7.54 6.82 -2.85
N TYR A 156 -6.93 7.22 -1.74
CA TYR A 156 -7.21 6.66 -0.42
C TYR A 156 -8.64 6.97 0.04
N GLY A 157 -9.11 8.20 -0.17
CA GLY A 157 -10.50 8.57 0.14
C GLY A 157 -11.50 7.71 -0.63
N GLN A 158 -11.26 7.44 -1.92
CA GLN A 158 -12.11 6.54 -2.71
C GLN A 158 -12.02 5.09 -2.23
N MET A 159 -10.83 4.57 -1.96
CA MET A 159 -10.66 3.20 -1.46
C MET A 159 -11.37 3.00 -0.11
N ILE A 160 -11.18 3.92 0.83
CA ILE A 160 -11.75 3.84 2.18
C ILE A 160 -13.26 4.10 2.15
N LEU A 161 -13.69 5.28 1.66
CA LEU A 161 -15.06 5.74 1.83
C LEU A 161 -16.03 5.23 0.75
N LYS A 162 -15.54 4.86 -0.44
CA LYS A 162 -16.39 4.33 -1.52
C LYS A 162 -16.25 2.83 -1.71
N SER A 163 -15.03 2.28 -1.73
CA SER A 163 -14.85 0.83 -1.87
C SER A 163 -15.03 0.07 -0.56
N GLY A 164 -14.62 0.65 0.57
CA GLY A 164 -14.42 -0.11 1.81
C GLY A 164 -13.30 -1.15 1.68
N PHE A 165 -12.44 -1.07 0.66
CA PHE A 165 -11.29 -1.94 0.49
C PHE A 165 -10.10 -1.08 0.10
N PHE A 166 -9.05 -1.10 0.92
CA PHE A 166 -7.98 -0.13 0.80
C PHE A 166 -6.61 -0.74 1.07
N HIS A 167 -5.61 -0.13 0.44
CA HIS A 167 -4.21 -0.34 0.73
C HIS A 167 -3.89 0.18 2.13
N ALA A 168 -3.43 -0.68 3.03
CA ALA A 168 -3.25 -0.34 4.45
C ALA A 168 -1.85 0.20 4.79
N ASP A 169 -0.87 0.05 3.89
CA ASP A 169 0.50 0.53 4.08
C ASP A 169 0.92 1.66 3.09
N PRO A 170 0.56 2.93 3.34
CA PRO A 170 0.94 4.07 2.50
C PRO A 170 2.43 4.48 2.66
N HIS A 171 3.33 3.56 3.01
CA HIS A 171 4.73 3.89 3.24
C HIS A 171 5.33 4.60 2.01
N PRO A 172 6.13 5.68 2.19
CA PRO A 172 6.70 6.43 1.07
C PRO A 172 7.51 5.56 0.08
N GLY A 173 8.10 4.47 0.55
CA GLY A 173 8.80 3.49 -0.32
C GLY A 173 7.92 2.83 -1.39
N ASN A 174 6.60 2.80 -1.17
CA ASN A 174 5.62 2.22 -2.09
C ASN A 174 5.06 3.25 -3.08
N ILE A 175 5.53 4.50 -3.03
CA ILE A 175 5.03 5.59 -3.86
C ILE A 175 6.08 5.93 -4.93
N LEU A 176 5.67 5.82 -6.19
CA LEU A 176 6.51 6.09 -7.34
C LEU A 176 5.95 7.26 -8.16
N ILE A 177 6.81 8.23 -8.47
CA ILE A 177 6.48 9.35 -9.35
C ILE A 177 6.79 8.96 -10.79
N CYS A 178 5.75 8.80 -11.60
CA CYS A 178 5.82 8.23 -12.95
C CYS A 178 6.50 9.20 -13.94
N LYS A 179 7.15 8.63 -14.96
CA LYS A 179 7.79 9.36 -16.06
C LYS A 179 7.04 9.17 -17.38
N GLY A 180 7.42 9.96 -18.39
CA GLY A 180 7.01 9.76 -19.77
C GLY A 180 5.49 9.75 -19.98
N SER A 181 5.00 8.80 -20.77
CA SER A 181 3.58 8.64 -21.07
C SER A 181 2.76 8.22 -19.86
N GLU A 182 3.33 7.48 -18.91
CA GLU A 182 2.65 7.01 -17.70
C GLU A 182 2.23 8.18 -16.79
N ALA A 183 3.05 9.24 -16.76
CA ALA A 183 2.73 10.48 -16.03
C ALA A 183 1.43 11.16 -16.51
N ARG A 184 0.98 10.86 -17.74
CA ARG A 184 -0.20 11.46 -18.36
C ARG A 184 -1.48 10.64 -18.14
N ILE A 185 -1.37 9.42 -17.61
CA ILE A 185 -2.50 8.51 -17.40
C ILE A 185 -3.33 8.94 -16.19
N THR A 186 -2.69 9.47 -15.15
CA THR A 186 -3.36 9.84 -13.91
C THR A 186 -3.97 11.24 -13.95
N TYR A 187 -4.71 11.59 -12.90
CA TYR A 187 -5.09 12.97 -12.64
C TYR A 187 -3.87 13.92 -12.72
N GLY A 188 -4.03 15.06 -13.40
CA GLY A 188 -3.03 16.14 -13.39
C GLY A 188 -2.08 16.25 -14.60
N ASN A 189 -2.19 15.36 -15.62
CA ASN A 189 -1.51 15.35 -16.94
C ASN A 189 0.03 15.43 -17.00
N ASP A 190 0.70 15.89 -15.96
CA ASP A 190 2.13 16.25 -15.97
C ASP A 190 2.93 15.53 -14.88
N LEU A 191 2.26 14.89 -13.92
CA LEU A 191 2.88 14.27 -12.75
C LEU A 191 2.06 13.06 -12.30
N GLY A 192 2.47 11.87 -12.75
CA GLY A 192 1.81 10.63 -12.37
C GLY A 192 2.29 10.08 -11.05
N VAL A 193 1.37 9.46 -10.31
CA VAL A 193 1.67 8.78 -9.05
C VAL A 193 1.25 7.32 -9.20
N ALA A 194 2.14 6.40 -8.90
CA ALA A 194 1.83 4.98 -8.79
C ALA A 194 1.96 4.54 -7.32
N LEU A 195 1.07 3.63 -6.94
CA LEU A 195 1.15 2.89 -5.70
C LEU A 195 1.63 1.46 -6.00
N LEU A 196 2.58 1.01 -5.20
CA LEU A 196 3.20 -0.31 -5.27
C LEU A 196 2.91 -1.06 -3.96
N ASP A 197 3.22 -2.35 -3.93
CA ASP A 197 3.11 -3.21 -2.75
C ASP A 197 1.71 -3.27 -2.11
N TYR A 198 0.95 -4.27 -2.53
CA TYR A 198 -0.41 -4.49 -2.02
C TYR A 198 -0.47 -5.68 -1.07
N GLY A 199 0.67 -6.03 -0.45
CA GLY A 199 0.72 -7.11 0.53
C GLY A 199 -0.18 -6.82 1.74
N GLN A 200 -0.35 -5.54 2.08
CA GLN A 200 -1.18 -5.08 3.18
C GLN A 200 -2.43 -4.36 2.68
N VAL A 201 -3.57 -5.04 2.76
CA VAL A 201 -4.90 -4.52 2.42
C VAL A 201 -5.91 -4.89 3.50
N LYS A 202 -6.95 -4.07 3.64
CA LYS A 202 -8.03 -4.28 4.61
C LYS A 202 -9.39 -4.04 3.95
N ASP A 203 -10.36 -4.86 4.35
CA ASP A 203 -11.79 -4.61 4.13
C ASP A 203 -12.34 -3.87 5.36
N LEU A 204 -13.06 -2.77 5.11
CA LEU A 204 -13.74 -1.96 6.11
C LEU A 204 -15.25 -2.21 5.95
N PRO A 205 -15.89 -2.90 6.90
CA PRO A 205 -17.33 -3.14 6.86
C PRO A 205 -18.12 -1.85 6.72
N GLU A 206 -19.29 -1.92 6.09
CA GLU A 206 -20.08 -0.74 5.74
C GLU A 206 -20.43 0.11 6.97
N GLU A 207 -20.84 -0.51 8.06
CA GLU A 207 -21.17 0.16 9.32
C GLU A 207 -19.99 0.95 9.88
N LEU A 208 -18.82 0.32 10.01
CA LEU A 208 -17.59 0.98 10.47
C LEU A 208 -17.16 2.10 9.50
N ARG A 209 -17.36 1.90 8.20
CA ARG A 209 -17.06 2.91 7.17
C ARG A 209 -17.98 4.13 7.28
N LEU A 210 -19.27 3.94 7.53
CA LEU A 210 -20.23 5.02 7.75
C LEU A 210 -19.94 5.76 9.05
N GLY A 211 -19.63 5.04 10.13
CA GLY A 211 -19.19 5.63 11.40
C GLY A 211 -17.93 6.48 11.21
N TYR A 212 -16.93 5.95 10.51
CA TYR A 212 -15.72 6.71 10.16
C TYR A 212 -16.02 7.96 9.32
N ALA A 213 -16.90 7.87 8.33
CA ALA A 213 -17.30 9.02 7.52
C ALA A 213 -17.98 10.11 8.37
N ASN A 214 -18.88 9.71 9.28
CA ASN A 214 -19.54 10.63 10.21
C ASN A 214 -18.53 11.31 11.15
N LEU A 215 -17.55 10.57 11.64
CA LEU A 215 -16.48 11.12 12.47
C LEU A 215 -15.71 12.20 11.73
N VAL A 216 -15.27 11.91 10.49
CA VAL A 216 -14.49 12.85 9.68
C VAL A 216 -15.30 14.13 9.43
N LEU A 217 -16.59 14.01 9.12
CA LEU A 217 -17.48 15.17 8.94
C LEU A 217 -17.69 15.96 10.23
N ALA A 218 -17.85 15.29 11.37
CA ALA A 218 -18.03 15.94 12.66
C ALA A 218 -16.77 16.74 13.05
N ILE A 219 -15.58 16.16 12.88
CA ILE A 219 -14.30 16.85 13.11
C ILE A 219 -14.17 18.07 12.18
N ALA A 220 -14.48 17.91 10.89
CA ALA A 220 -14.40 19.01 9.93
C ALA A 220 -15.35 20.18 10.27
N ASN A 221 -16.49 19.88 10.89
CA ASN A 221 -17.48 20.87 11.33
C ASN A 221 -17.23 21.40 12.75
N GLY A 222 -16.22 20.89 13.47
CA GLY A 222 -15.96 21.27 14.86
C GLY A 222 -17.04 20.81 15.85
N ASP A 223 -17.72 19.69 15.58
CA ASP A 223 -18.82 19.16 16.39
C ASP A 223 -18.33 17.96 17.24
N PRO A 224 -17.92 18.18 18.51
CA PRO A 224 -17.39 17.12 19.36
C PRO A 224 -18.46 16.13 19.83
N VAL A 225 -19.73 16.54 19.90
CA VAL A 225 -20.83 15.66 20.33
C VAL A 225 -21.05 14.60 19.26
N ARG A 226 -21.23 15.05 18.01
CA ARG A 226 -21.41 14.15 16.87
C ARG A 226 -20.18 13.27 16.63
N ALA A 227 -18.98 13.77 16.89
CA ALA A 227 -17.75 12.97 16.84
C ALA A 227 -17.78 11.82 17.86
N SER A 228 -18.24 12.07 19.09
CA SER A 228 -18.33 11.05 20.14
C SER A 228 -19.39 9.97 19.86
N GLU A 229 -20.43 10.32 19.10
CA GLU A 229 -21.52 9.41 18.72
C GLU A 229 -21.24 8.61 17.45
N SER A 230 -20.21 8.97 16.67
CA SER A 230 -19.91 8.38 15.37
C SER A 230 -19.51 6.90 15.42
N TYR A 231 -19.20 6.36 16.61
CA TYR A 231 -18.90 4.94 16.83
C TYR A 231 -19.97 4.19 17.64
N ARG A 232 -21.10 4.84 17.94
CA ARG A 232 -22.25 4.21 18.59
C ARG A 232 -23.21 3.72 17.51
N CYS A 233 -22.83 2.67 16.81
CA CYS A 233 -23.76 1.86 16.03
C CYS A 233 -24.05 0.58 16.83
#